data_AF-A0A7S4HZ95-F1
#
_entry.id   AF-A0A7S4HZ95-F1
#
_cell.length_a   1.000
_cell.length_b   1.000
_cell.length_c   1.000
_cell.angle_alpha   90.00
_cell.angle_beta   90.00
_cell.angle_gamma   90.00
#
_symmetry.space_group_name_H-M   'P 1'
#
loop_
_entity.id
_entity.type
_entity.pdbx_description
1 polymer ?
#
loop_
_entity_poly.entity_id
_entity_poly.type
_entity_poly.pdbx_seq_one_letter_code
_entity_poly.pdbx_strand_id
1 'polypeptide(L)'
;SLGSLVVRMLIELEEFEPFLEHIGNFISLSSPHLGVYCGNGYVMASGIWLWKKLKVSKSASFSQLTLSDADDPSDTFIYQLAHKKNISRFRQVIFVGSDQDKYSPFESSLLRPGEGGNPIYQQMSSVLFHNFVEENVRVVFMN
;
A
#
# COMPACT_ATOMS: atom_id res chain seq x y z
N SER A 1 3.46 7.97 -2.13
CA SER A 1 4.77 7.58 -2.66
C SER A 1 5.23 6.25 -2.06
N LEU A 2 6.15 5.52 -2.70
CA LEU A 2 6.78 4.27 -2.19
C LEU A 2 7.37 4.41 -0.78
N GLY A 3 7.82 5.60 -0.37
CA GLY A 3 8.42 5.81 0.96
C GLY A 3 7.52 5.40 2.13
N SER A 4 6.20 5.57 2.01
CA SER A 4 5.27 5.15 3.07
C SER A 4 5.16 3.62 3.18
N LEU A 5 5.33 2.88 2.07
CA LEU A 5 5.42 1.41 2.10
C LEU A 5 6.74 0.95 2.73
N VAL A 6 7.84 1.66 2.47
CA VAL A 6 9.14 1.37 3.10
C VAL A 6 9.04 1.54 4.62
N VAL A 7 8.42 2.63 5.11
CA VAL A 7 8.20 2.82 6.54
C VAL A 7 7.32 1.72 7.13
N ARG A 8 6.25 1.33 6.44
CA ARG A 8 5.40 0.20 6.88
C ARG A 8 6.15 -1.12 6.94
N MET A 9 7.13 -1.35 6.08
CA MET A 9 7.98 -2.54 6.14
C MET A 9 9.02 -2.44 7.25
N LEU A 10 9.63 -1.26 7.41
CA LEU A 10 10.68 -1.00 8.41
C LEU A 10 10.20 -1.31 9.83
N ILE A 11 8.98 -0.90 10.18
CA ILE A 11 8.39 -1.13 11.51
C ILE A 11 8.04 -2.60 11.80
N GLU A 12 8.09 -3.47 10.79
CA GLU A 12 7.87 -4.91 10.94
C GLU A 12 9.18 -5.68 11.17
N LEU A 13 10.33 -4.98 11.07
CA LEU A 13 11.65 -5.55 11.33
C LEU A 13 11.93 -5.53 12.83
N GLU A 14 12.41 -6.66 13.37
CA GLU A 14 12.76 -6.77 14.79
C GLU A 14 13.87 -5.78 15.19
N GLU A 15 14.78 -5.48 14.26
CA GLU A 15 15.85 -4.50 14.47
C GLU A 15 15.31 -3.08 14.68
N PHE A 16 14.06 -2.81 14.28
CA PHE A 16 13.44 -1.51 14.43
C PHE A 16 12.62 -1.35 15.72
N GLU A 17 12.34 -2.44 16.44
CA GLU A 17 11.59 -2.41 17.71
C GLU A 17 12.08 -1.36 18.72
N PRO A 18 13.39 -1.18 18.96
CA PRO A 18 13.89 -0.17 19.90
C PRO A 18 13.51 1.28 19.52
N PHE A 19 13.19 1.53 18.24
CA PHE A 19 12.81 2.85 17.76
C PHE A 19 11.30 3.07 17.75
N LEU A 20 10.49 2.01 17.93
CA LEU A 20 9.02 2.11 17.88
C LEU A 20 8.43 2.96 19.02
N GLU A 21 9.13 3.12 20.14
CA GLU A 21 8.69 4.03 21.21
C GLU A 21 8.91 5.52 20.88
N HIS A 22 9.74 5.81 19.87
CA HIS A 22 10.12 7.16 19.46
C HIS A 22 9.33 7.68 18.25
N ILE A 23 8.52 6.83 17.61
CA ILE A 23 7.69 7.22 16.48
C ILE A 23 6.36 7.82 16.96
N GLY A 24 6.03 8.99 16.44
CA GLY A 24 4.78 9.68 16.75
C GLY A 24 3.64 9.28 15.81
N ASN A 25 3.45 10.09 14.76
CA ASN A 25 2.39 9.93 13.79
C ASN A 25 2.94 9.39 12.47
N PHE A 26 2.21 8.47 11.85
CA PHE A 26 2.43 8.07 10.48
C PHE A 26 1.56 8.90 9.55
N ILE A 27 2.18 9.61 8.61
CA ILE A 27 1.48 10.37 7.58
C ILE A 27 1.89 9.80 6.23
N SER A 28 0.92 9.21 5.53
CA SER A 28 1.11 8.79 4.16
C SER A 28 0.55 9.79 3.18
N LEU A 29 1.35 10.13 2.18
CA LEU A 29 1.00 11.06 1.10
C LEU A 29 0.97 10.30 -0.23
N SER A 30 -0.23 10.14 -0.79
CA SER A 30 -0.55 9.46 -2.06
C SER A 30 0.23 8.16 -2.25
N SER A 31 0.23 7.29 -1.24
CA SER A 31 0.97 6.02 -1.29
C SER A 31 0.07 4.87 -1.67
N PRO A 32 0.43 4.05 -2.67
CA PRO A 32 -0.40 2.92 -3.09
C PRO A 32 -0.33 1.78 -2.06
N HIS A 33 -1.06 1.89 -0.96
CA HIS A 33 -1.04 0.93 0.15
C HIS A 33 -1.64 -0.43 -0.20
N LEU A 34 -2.48 -0.48 -1.23
CA LEU A 34 -3.05 -1.69 -1.83
C LEU A 34 -2.28 -2.09 -3.12
N GLY A 35 -1.20 -1.39 -3.45
CA GLY A 35 -0.45 -1.56 -4.70
C GLY A 35 -1.04 -0.78 -5.87
N VAL A 36 -0.56 -1.08 -7.07
CA VAL A 36 -0.97 -0.49 -8.35
C VAL A 36 -1.32 -1.61 -9.31
N TYR A 37 -2.58 -2.07 -9.25
CA TYR A 37 -3.03 -3.21 -10.02
C TYR A 37 -3.16 -2.81 -11.48
N CYS A 38 -2.24 -3.33 -12.29
CA CYS A 38 -2.25 -3.14 -13.73
C CYS A 38 -3.00 -4.31 -14.38
N GLY A 39 -4.32 -4.34 -14.24
CA GLY A 39 -5.17 -5.30 -14.94
C GLY A 39 -5.20 -5.06 -16.46
N ASN A 40 -5.79 -5.99 -17.22
CA ASN A 40 -5.95 -5.90 -18.68
C ASN A 40 -6.98 -4.84 -19.16
N GLY A 41 -7.53 -4.02 -18.26
CA GLY A 41 -8.51 -2.99 -18.57
C GLY A 41 -7.87 -1.63 -18.84
N TYR A 42 -7.92 -1.20 -20.10
CA TYR A 42 -7.80 0.17 -20.63
C TYR A 42 -7.61 1.32 -19.61
N VAL A 43 -6.39 1.90 -19.60
CA VAL A 43 -5.98 3.30 -19.97
C VAL A 43 -4.62 3.65 -19.31
N MET A 44 -3.93 2.71 -18.67
CA MET A 44 -2.51 2.85 -18.27
C MET A 44 -1.57 1.90 -19.03
N ALA A 45 -2.08 1.25 -20.10
CA ALA A 45 -1.36 0.20 -20.82
C ALA A 45 -0.19 0.74 -21.65
N SER A 46 -0.26 1.94 -22.22
CA SER A 46 0.75 2.42 -23.17
C SER A 46 2.07 2.82 -22.50
N GLY A 47 1.99 3.44 -21.32
CA GLY A 47 3.17 3.87 -20.55
C GLY A 47 3.80 2.72 -19.76
N ILE A 48 2.99 1.93 -19.06
CA ILE A 48 3.49 0.83 -18.22
C ILE A 48 3.97 -0.36 -19.05
N TRP A 49 3.38 -0.65 -20.22
CA TRP A 49 3.93 -1.65 -21.14
C TRP A 49 5.30 -1.22 -21.68
N LEU A 50 5.47 0.07 -22.00
CA LEU A 50 6.76 0.62 -22.40
C LEU A 50 7.77 0.53 -21.24
N TRP A 51 7.35 0.80 -20.00
CA TRP A 51 8.18 0.65 -18.81
C TRP A 51 8.46 -0.81 -18.43
N LYS A 52 7.55 -1.73 -18.76
CA LYS A 52 7.76 -3.20 -18.71
C LYS A 52 8.80 -3.65 -19.72
N LYS A 53 8.86 -3.01 -20.89
CA LYS A 53 9.82 -3.28 -21.95
C LYS A 53 11.18 -2.63 -21.69
N LEU A 54 11.22 -1.48 -21.03
CA LEU A 54 12.44 -0.83 -20.54
C LEU A 54 12.92 -1.56 -19.27
N LYS A 55 14.23 -1.60 -18.99
CA LYS A 55 14.80 -2.33 -17.83
C LYS A 55 14.30 -1.83 -16.43
N VAL A 56 13.37 -0.87 -16.39
CA VAL A 56 12.78 -0.26 -15.19
C VAL A 56 11.84 -1.23 -14.46
N SER A 57 11.20 -2.14 -15.18
CA SER A 57 10.42 -3.26 -14.63
C SER A 57 11.25 -4.37 -13.99
N LYS A 58 12.59 -4.31 -14.07
CA LYS A 58 13.48 -5.28 -13.41
C LYS A 58 13.68 -4.99 -11.92
N SER A 59 13.17 -3.87 -11.40
CA SER A 59 13.25 -3.59 -9.97
C SER A 59 12.28 -4.49 -9.20
N ALA A 60 12.78 -5.19 -8.18
CA ALA A 60 11.94 -5.95 -7.25
C ALA A 60 10.84 -5.08 -6.62
N SER A 61 11.16 -3.82 -6.30
CA SER A 61 10.16 -2.90 -5.74
C SER A 61 9.05 -2.53 -6.71
N PHE A 62 9.32 -2.56 -8.03
CA PHE A 62 8.30 -2.30 -9.03
C PHE A 62 7.34 -3.50 -9.18
N SER A 63 7.86 -4.73 -9.23
CA SER A 63 7.01 -5.92 -9.27
C SER A 63 6.16 -6.06 -8.00
N GLN A 64 6.72 -5.76 -6.84
CA GLN A 64 5.98 -5.70 -5.56
C GLN A 64 4.88 -4.62 -5.60
N LEU A 65 5.19 -3.44 -6.14
CA LEU A 65 4.22 -2.35 -6.29
C LEU A 65 3.05 -2.74 -7.19
N THR A 66 3.31 -3.52 -8.25
CA THR A 66 2.29 -3.94 -9.21
C THR A 66 1.61 -5.27 -8.88
N LEU A 67 1.85 -5.84 -7.69
CA LEU A 67 1.35 -7.15 -7.26
C LEU A 67 1.70 -8.27 -8.25
N SER A 68 2.92 -8.24 -8.79
CA SER A 68 3.39 -9.19 -9.80
C SER A 68 4.72 -9.83 -9.43
N ASP A 69 5.06 -9.80 -8.14
CA ASP A 69 6.24 -10.43 -7.53
C ASP A 69 5.98 -11.89 -7.11
N ALA A 70 4.73 -12.36 -7.18
CA ALA A 70 4.33 -13.75 -6.95
C ALA A 70 3.21 -14.16 -7.94
N ASP A 71 3.05 -15.47 -8.14
CA ASP A 71 1.98 -16.04 -8.99
C ASP A 71 0.62 -16.03 -8.25
N ASP A 72 0.62 -16.38 -6.96
CA ASP A 72 -0.55 -16.24 -6.10
C ASP A 72 -0.62 -14.82 -5.52
N PRO A 73 -1.73 -14.09 -5.71
CA PRO A 73 -1.93 -12.79 -5.08
C PRO A 73 -1.70 -12.76 -3.57
N SER A 74 -2.00 -13.84 -2.84
CA SER A 74 -1.78 -13.90 -1.39
C SER A 74 -0.31 -13.88 -1.00
N ASP A 75 0.57 -14.26 -1.93
CA ASP A 75 2.01 -14.35 -1.68
C ASP A 75 2.75 -13.08 -2.08
N THR A 76 2.05 -12.11 -2.67
CA THR A 76 2.64 -10.82 -3.04
C THR A 76 3.04 -10.02 -1.80
N PHE A 77 4.15 -9.29 -1.90
CA PHE A 77 4.71 -8.53 -0.78
C PHE A 77 3.71 -7.55 -0.16
N ILE A 78 2.97 -6.78 -0.99
CA ILE A 78 2.01 -5.79 -0.47
C ILE A 78 0.83 -6.48 0.22
N TYR A 79 0.39 -7.65 -0.28
CA TYR A 79 -0.66 -8.42 0.38
C TYR A 79 -0.22 -8.88 1.77
N GLN A 80 0.98 -9.46 1.85
CA GLN A 80 1.56 -9.88 3.13
C GLN A 80 1.75 -8.71 4.08
N LEU A 81 2.22 -7.56 3.58
CA LEU A 81 2.38 -6.33 4.35
C LEU A 81 1.04 -5.76 4.85
N ALA A 82 -0.06 -5.95 4.12
CA ALA A 82 -1.40 -5.55 4.58
C ALA A 82 -1.88 -6.36 5.80
N HIS A 83 -1.38 -7.58 5.98
CA HIS A 83 -1.73 -8.45 7.10
C HIS A 83 -0.88 -8.22 8.35
N LYS A 84 0.12 -7.34 8.26
CA LYS A 84 0.96 -6.98 9.39
C LYS A 84 0.29 -5.95 10.31
N LYS A 85 0.59 -6.02 11.60
CA LYS A 85 -0.09 -5.24 12.65
C LYS A 85 0.72 -4.07 13.19
N ASN A 86 2.03 -3.97 12.94
CA ASN A 86 2.85 -2.94 13.62
C ASN A 86 2.57 -1.52 13.14
N ILE A 87 1.85 -1.34 12.03
CA ILE A 87 1.30 -0.01 11.65
C ILE A 87 0.40 0.58 12.75
N SER A 88 -0.19 -0.25 13.60
CA SER A 88 -0.99 0.16 14.75
C SER A 88 -0.17 0.75 15.90
N ARG A 89 1.17 0.65 15.86
CA ARG A 89 2.09 1.18 16.89
C ARG A 89 2.21 2.69 16.84
N PHE A 90 1.86 3.32 15.72
CA PHE A 90 1.80 4.77 15.62
C PHE A 90 0.61 5.32 16.42
N ARG A 91 0.83 6.46 17.11
CA ARG A 91 -0.24 7.15 17.85
C ARG A 91 -1.40 7.55 16.95
N GLN A 92 -1.09 7.94 15.72
CA GLN A 92 -2.06 8.33 14.71
C GLN A 92 -1.56 7.93 13.32
N VAL A 93 -2.47 7.42 12.51
CA VAL A 93 -2.24 7.05 11.12
C VAL A 93 -3.08 7.97 10.24
N ILE A 94 -2.44 8.74 9.37
CA ILE A 94 -3.11 9.69 8.47
C ILE A 94 -2.83 9.29 7.04
N PHE A 95 -3.88 8.99 6.28
CA PHE A 95 -3.81 8.73 4.85
C PHE A 95 -4.28 9.98 4.11
N VAL A 96 -3.38 10.57 3.33
CA VAL A 96 -3.69 11.67 2.41
C VAL A 96 -3.63 11.12 1.00
N GLY A 97 -4.76 11.14 0.30
CA GLY A 97 -4.86 10.83 -1.12
C GLY A 97 -5.06 12.11 -1.91
N SER A 98 -4.94 12.04 -3.23
CA SER A 98 -5.41 13.10 -4.12
C SER A 98 -5.99 12.51 -5.38
N ASP A 99 -7.23 12.88 -5.72
CA ASP A 99 -7.85 12.50 -7.00
C ASP A 99 -7.10 13.08 -8.22
N GLN A 100 -6.28 14.10 -8.01
CA GLN A 100 -5.47 14.73 -9.06
C GLN A 100 -4.14 13.99 -9.30
N ASP A 101 -3.74 13.09 -8.39
CA ASP A 101 -2.53 12.28 -8.54
C ASP A 101 -2.79 11.14 -9.53
N LYS A 102 -2.25 11.29 -10.74
CA LYS A 102 -2.38 10.28 -11.81
C LYS A 102 -1.38 9.13 -11.68
N TYR A 103 -0.47 9.17 -10.72
CA TYR A 103 0.58 8.16 -10.54
C TYR A 103 0.23 7.16 -9.42
N SER A 104 -0.38 7.62 -8.33
CA SER A 104 -0.85 6.74 -7.27
C SER A 104 -2.37 6.58 -7.33
N PRO A 105 -2.91 5.35 -7.47
CA PRO A 105 -4.34 5.14 -7.44
C PRO A 105 -4.96 5.69 -6.15
N PHE A 106 -5.95 6.58 -6.28
CA PHE A 106 -6.62 7.20 -5.16
C PHE A 106 -7.21 6.18 -4.17
N GLU A 107 -7.86 5.14 -4.71
CA GLU A 107 -8.42 4.02 -3.96
C GLU A 107 -7.36 3.29 -3.12
N SER A 108 -6.17 3.11 -3.69
CA SER A 108 -5.03 2.47 -3.02
C SER A 108 -4.43 3.39 -1.95
N SER A 109 -4.43 4.71 -2.19
CA SER A 109 -3.93 5.72 -1.25
C SER A 109 -4.75 5.83 0.02
N LEU A 110 -6.07 5.73 -0.11
CA LEU A 110 -7.00 5.86 1.01
C LEU A 110 -7.53 4.52 1.55
N LEU A 111 -6.98 3.40 1.09
CA LEU A 111 -7.47 2.05 1.44
C LEU A 111 -8.96 1.84 1.09
N ARG A 112 -9.50 2.58 0.12
CA ARG A 112 -10.91 2.56 -0.24
C ARG A 112 -11.07 2.05 -1.67
N PRO A 113 -11.02 0.73 -1.88
CA PRO A 113 -11.37 0.17 -3.18
C PRO A 113 -12.82 0.49 -3.54
N GLY A 114 -13.09 0.76 -4.81
CA GLY A 114 -14.45 0.96 -5.31
C GLY A 114 -15.34 -0.28 -5.16
N GLU A 115 -16.66 -0.08 -5.12
CA GLU A 115 -17.64 -1.17 -5.16
C GLU A 115 -17.47 -1.99 -6.46
N GLY A 116 -17.35 -3.31 -6.34
CA GLY A 116 -17.04 -4.18 -7.49
C GLY A 116 -15.60 -4.06 -8.02
N GLY A 117 -14.72 -3.36 -7.29
CA GLY A 117 -13.28 -3.28 -7.57
C GLY A 117 -12.54 -4.61 -7.36
N ASN A 118 -11.21 -4.58 -7.46
CA ASN A 118 -10.38 -5.79 -7.35
C ASN A 118 -10.60 -6.49 -5.98
N PRO A 119 -10.98 -7.78 -5.94
CA PRO A 119 -11.21 -8.52 -4.69
C PRO A 119 -9.99 -8.53 -3.75
N ILE A 120 -8.78 -8.54 -4.29
CA ILE A 120 -7.53 -8.50 -3.52
C ILE A 120 -7.41 -7.17 -2.77
N TYR A 121 -7.83 -6.06 -3.39
CA TYR A 121 -7.82 -4.74 -2.74
C TYR A 121 -8.84 -4.69 -1.62
N GLN A 122 -10.02 -5.27 -1.84
CA GLN A 122 -11.07 -5.35 -0.82
C GLN A 122 -10.61 -6.17 0.38
N GLN A 123 -9.95 -7.31 0.15
CA GLN A 123 -9.39 -8.14 1.21
C GLN A 123 -8.31 -7.39 2.02
N MET A 124 -7.31 -6.82 1.35
CA MET A 124 -6.24 -6.06 2.03
C MET A 124 -6.78 -4.86 2.81
N SER A 125 -7.72 -4.12 2.22
CA SER A 125 -8.40 -3.00 2.88
C SER A 125 -9.14 -3.47 4.13
N SER A 126 -9.94 -4.54 4.02
CA SER A 126 -10.69 -5.10 5.14
C SER A 126 -9.79 -5.53 6.30
N VAL A 127 -8.65 -6.16 6.00
CA VAL A 127 -7.69 -6.59 7.04
C VAL A 127 -7.03 -5.41 7.72
N LEU A 128 -6.63 -4.38 6.96
CA LEU A 128 -6.07 -3.16 7.53
C LEU A 128 -7.08 -2.45 8.45
N PHE A 129 -8.32 -2.29 8.00
CA PHE A 129 -9.38 -1.70 8.83
C PHE A 129 -9.68 -2.54 10.07
N HIS A 130 -9.70 -3.87 9.94
CA HIS A 130 -9.86 -4.77 11.08
C HIS A 130 -8.75 -4.54 12.12
N ASN A 131 -7.48 -4.52 11.69
CA ASN A 131 -6.33 -4.28 12.58
C ASN A 131 -6.40 -2.90 13.25
N PHE A 132 -6.83 -1.86 12.53
CA PHE A 132 -6.99 -0.52 13.12
C PHE A 132 -8.07 -0.48 14.20
N VAL A 133 -9.18 -1.22 14.01
CA VAL A 133 -10.26 -1.31 14.99
C VAL A 133 -9.83 -2.15 16.19
N GLU A 134 -9.23 -3.32 15.95
CA GLU A 134 -8.75 -4.25 16.98
C GLU A 134 -7.74 -3.58 17.92
N GLU A 135 -6.80 -2.82 17.36
CA GLU A 135 -5.72 -2.16 18.10
C GLU A 135 -6.08 -0.72 18.55
N ASN A 136 -7.34 -0.29 18.35
CA ASN A 136 -7.85 1.04 18.72
C ASN A 136 -6.99 2.21 18.19
N VAL A 137 -6.58 2.13 16.93
CA VAL A 137 -5.70 3.12 16.28
C VAL A 137 -6.52 4.31 15.81
N ARG A 138 -6.03 5.54 16.07
CA ARG A 138 -6.63 6.75 15.51
C ARG A 138 -6.26 6.89 14.03
N VAL A 139 -7.19 6.58 13.14
CA VAL A 139 -7.00 6.72 11.68
C VAL A 139 -7.76 7.93 11.12
N VAL A 140 -7.10 8.72 10.27
CA VAL A 140 -7.69 9.87 9.58
C VAL A 140 -7.44 9.76 8.08
N PHE A 141 -8.46 10.07 7.27
CA PHE A 141 -8.38 10.08 5.81
C PHE A 141 -8.61 11.50 5.30
N MET A 142 -7.75 11.97 4.40
CA MET A 142 -7.77 13.32 3.80
C MET A 142 -7.63 13.23 2.28
N ASN A 143 -8.24 14.17 1.56
CA ASN A 143 -8.09 14.38 0.11
C ASN A 143 -7.42 15.75 -0.14
#